data_AF-A0A2I0QLJ3-F1
#
_entry.id   AF-A0A2I0QLJ3-F1
#
_cell.length_a   1.000
_cell.length_b   1.000
_cell.length_c   1.000
_cell.angle_alpha   90.00
_cell.angle_beta   90.00
_cell.angle_gamma   90.00
#
_symmetry.space_group_name_H-M   'P 1'
#
loop_
_entity.id
_entity.type
_entity.pdbx_description
1 polymer ?
#
loop_
_entity_poly.entity_id
_entity_poly.type
_entity_poly.pdbx_seq_one_letter_code
_entity_poly.pdbx_strand_id
1 'polypeptide(L)'
;MNVKNQKNLVARLFGVGKKRIYFNPLKLDEIKKAITRKDMEKLTDVKVNIGERRPIEIKQKNGVCRAKARHRDIQRAKGRQRGHGNRKGTLKARTDPKTTWITKIRALRKVLVEMRNKKEIDISDYGTLYLRAKGNFFRNKKHLQEDTNYSIKYRRRRENRTNYKKRLNLLKSKNIRMVIRPTNKYIITQLVEFHPDGDKILVSANSNELKKQGWNISCSNTPAAYLTGFLCGLKAIKISNTDAILDIGIKKSVKGSKIYAAGKGAVDAGMKIPLSDEILPDEKRLKGGTISESAVKIFEQTLNNIKNSFSK
;
A
#
# COMPACT_ATOMS: atom_id res chain seq x y z
N MET A 1 54.85 -61.12 -48.66
CA MET A 1 53.90 -60.86 -49.77
C MET A 1 53.26 -59.48 -49.63
N ASN A 2 53.22 -58.67 -50.69
CA ASN A 2 52.84 -57.26 -50.65
C ASN A 2 51.51 -57.00 -51.39
N VAL A 3 50.42 -56.81 -50.64
CA VAL A 3 49.06 -56.49 -51.16
C VAL A 3 48.69 -55.00 -50.97
N LYS A 4 49.71 -54.13 -50.84
CA LYS A 4 49.53 -52.70 -50.57
C LYS A 4 48.83 -51.97 -51.73
N ASN A 5 49.06 -52.37 -52.97
CA ASN A 5 48.46 -51.75 -54.15
C ASN A 5 46.97 -52.07 -54.26
N GLN A 6 46.58 -53.32 -54.03
CA GLN A 6 45.19 -53.76 -53.94
C GLN A 6 44.45 -53.01 -52.82
N LYS A 7 45.10 -52.85 -51.66
CA LYS A 7 44.55 -52.09 -50.54
C LYS A 7 44.38 -50.61 -50.85
N ASN A 8 45.27 -50.02 -51.64
CA ASN A 8 45.13 -48.65 -52.14
C ASN A 8 43.99 -48.52 -53.15
N LEU A 9 43.81 -49.51 -54.03
CA LEU A 9 42.78 -49.52 -55.05
C LEU A 9 41.38 -49.56 -54.43
N VAL A 10 41.17 -50.45 -53.45
CA VAL A 10 39.92 -50.55 -52.68
C VAL A 10 39.64 -49.27 -51.88
N ALA A 11 40.67 -48.68 -51.27
CA ALA A 11 40.52 -47.43 -50.51
C ALA A 11 40.03 -46.28 -51.39
N ARG A 12 40.55 -46.18 -52.63
CA ARG A 12 40.08 -45.18 -53.61
C ARG A 12 38.66 -45.49 -54.10
N LEU A 13 38.35 -46.75 -54.37
CA LEU A 13 37.04 -47.15 -54.92
C LEU A 13 35.90 -46.83 -53.97
N PHE A 14 36.03 -47.14 -52.68
CA PHE A 14 34.98 -46.92 -51.68
C PHE A 14 35.14 -45.63 -50.86
N GLY A 15 36.15 -44.81 -51.14
CA GLY A 15 36.42 -43.59 -50.40
C GLY A 15 36.71 -43.80 -48.90
N VAL A 16 37.29 -44.95 -48.53
CA VAL A 16 37.58 -45.32 -47.13
C VAL A 16 39.07 -45.35 -46.84
N GLY A 17 39.46 -44.98 -45.61
CA GLY A 17 40.87 -45.04 -45.19
C GLY A 17 41.42 -46.46 -45.17
N LYS A 18 42.68 -46.65 -45.59
CA LYS A 18 43.35 -47.96 -45.73
C LYS A 18 43.24 -48.86 -44.49
N LYS A 19 43.29 -48.28 -43.28
CA LYS A 19 43.16 -49.02 -42.01
C LYS A 19 41.80 -49.69 -41.81
N ARG A 20 40.74 -49.23 -42.50
CA ARG A 20 39.38 -49.81 -42.43
C ARG A 20 39.22 -51.04 -43.32
N ILE A 21 40.15 -51.29 -44.24
CA ILE A 21 40.08 -52.43 -45.15
C ILE A 21 40.79 -53.61 -44.51
N TYR A 22 40.03 -54.67 -44.28
CA TYR A 22 40.51 -55.96 -43.80
C TYR A 22 40.54 -56.95 -44.97
N PHE A 23 41.67 -57.63 -45.13
CA PHE A 23 41.83 -58.71 -46.10
C PHE A 23 41.85 -60.03 -45.34
N ASN A 24 41.05 -60.98 -45.79
CA ASN A 24 41.01 -62.31 -45.20
C ASN A 24 42.30 -63.08 -45.52
N PRO A 25 43.08 -63.53 -44.53
CA PRO A 25 44.33 -64.25 -44.76
C PRO A 25 44.15 -65.54 -45.58
N LEU A 26 43.00 -66.22 -45.44
CA LEU A 26 42.74 -67.50 -46.12
C LEU A 26 42.44 -67.33 -47.62
N LYS A 27 42.00 -66.14 -48.05
CA LYS A 27 41.62 -65.84 -49.45
C LYS A 27 42.61 -64.86 -50.10
N LEU A 28 43.84 -64.81 -49.58
CA LEU A 28 44.87 -63.87 -50.05
C LEU A 28 45.26 -64.08 -51.52
N ASP A 29 45.21 -65.31 -52.01
CA ASP A 29 45.61 -65.62 -53.38
C ASP A 29 44.61 -65.09 -54.41
N GLU A 30 43.31 -65.11 -54.10
CA GLU A 30 42.27 -64.49 -54.92
C GLU A 30 42.45 -62.97 -55.00
N ILE A 31 42.79 -62.35 -53.86
CA ILE A 31 43.01 -60.90 -53.77
C ILE A 31 44.25 -60.47 -54.57
N LYS A 32 45.28 -61.31 -54.68
CA LYS A 32 46.46 -61.02 -55.49
C LYS A 32 46.18 -61.05 -56.99
N LYS A 33 45.36 -62.02 -57.43
CA LYS A 33 45.00 -62.18 -58.85
C LYS A 33 44.16 -61.01 -59.37
N ALA A 34 43.45 -60.31 -58.49
CA ALA A 34 42.67 -59.13 -58.85
C ALA A 34 43.57 -57.91 -59.14
N ILE A 35 43.53 -57.43 -60.39
CA ILE A 35 44.31 -56.27 -60.86
C ILE A 35 43.39 -55.07 -61.13
N THR A 36 42.19 -55.28 -61.67
CA THR A 36 41.30 -54.19 -62.09
C THR A 36 40.37 -53.71 -60.95
N ARG A 37 39.79 -52.52 -61.12
CA ARG A 37 38.81 -51.96 -60.15
C ARG A 37 37.57 -52.85 -60.01
N LYS A 38 37.07 -53.41 -61.13
CA LYS A 38 35.90 -54.29 -61.14
C LYS A 38 36.15 -55.60 -60.38
N ASP A 39 37.38 -56.13 -60.44
CA ASP A 39 37.73 -57.36 -59.72
C ASP A 39 37.72 -57.15 -58.20
N MET A 40 38.22 -56.00 -57.74
CA MET A 40 38.21 -55.65 -56.32
C MET A 40 36.80 -55.39 -55.79
N GLU A 41 35.92 -54.82 -56.61
CA GLU A 41 34.51 -54.61 -56.29
C GLU A 41 33.78 -55.96 -56.11
N LYS A 42 33.96 -56.89 -57.05
CA LYS A 42 33.42 -58.26 -56.96
C LYS A 42 33.85 -58.97 -55.69
N LEU A 43 35.12 -58.87 -55.28
CA LEU A 43 35.64 -59.49 -54.05
C LEU A 43 35.09 -58.88 -52.75
N THR A 44 34.53 -57.67 -52.82
CA THR A 44 33.93 -56.98 -51.65
C THR A 44 32.45 -57.33 -51.50
N ASP A 45 31.73 -57.53 -52.61
CA ASP A 45 30.28 -57.77 -52.65
C ASP A 45 29.87 -59.26 -52.68
N VAL A 46 30.83 -60.17 -52.48
CA VAL A 46 30.53 -61.62 -52.36
C VAL A 46 29.58 -61.88 -51.18
N LYS A 47 28.46 -62.55 -51.45
CA LYS A 47 27.59 -63.11 -50.40
C LYS A 47 28.27 -64.36 -49.84
N VAL A 48 28.45 -64.39 -48.52
CA VAL A 48 29.05 -65.50 -47.77
C VAL A 48 28.07 -66.01 -46.73
N ASN A 49 28.19 -67.29 -46.39
CA ASN A 49 27.37 -67.93 -45.36
C ASN A 49 27.68 -67.35 -43.97
N ILE A 50 26.73 -67.52 -43.04
CA ILE A 50 26.84 -67.00 -41.66
C ILE A 50 28.07 -67.60 -40.98
N GLY A 51 29.03 -66.74 -40.59
CA GLY A 51 30.28 -67.13 -39.93
C GLY A 51 31.52 -67.08 -40.84
N GLU A 52 31.36 -67.06 -42.16
CA GLU A 52 32.48 -66.89 -43.09
C GLU A 52 32.78 -65.41 -43.35
N ARG A 53 34.07 -65.06 -43.43
CA ARG A 53 34.51 -63.71 -43.78
C ARG A 53 34.69 -63.57 -45.29
N ARG A 54 34.22 -62.44 -45.83
CA ARG A 54 34.46 -62.03 -47.22
C ARG A 54 35.97 -61.90 -47.51
N PRO A 55 36.41 -62.06 -48.77
CA PRO A 55 37.81 -61.80 -49.15
C PRO A 55 38.26 -60.40 -48.72
N ILE A 56 37.39 -59.39 -48.93
CA ILE A 56 37.62 -58.00 -48.54
C ILE A 56 36.45 -57.52 -47.69
N GLU A 57 36.76 -56.96 -46.50
CA GLU A 57 35.76 -56.41 -45.59
C GLU A 57 36.11 -54.97 -45.22
N ILE A 58 35.12 -54.08 -45.30
CA ILE A 58 35.25 -52.67 -44.90
C ILE A 58 34.69 -52.50 -43.50
N LYS A 59 35.57 -52.32 -42.52
CA LYS A 59 35.18 -52.07 -41.13
C LYS A 59 34.45 -50.74 -41.00
N GLN A 60 33.46 -50.69 -40.10
CA GLN A 60 32.77 -49.44 -39.76
C GLN A 60 33.76 -48.41 -39.20
N LYS A 61 33.43 -47.12 -39.35
CA LYS A 61 34.24 -46.04 -38.78
C LYS A 61 34.05 -46.04 -37.27
N ASN A 62 35.11 -46.28 -36.49
CA ASN A 62 35.10 -46.06 -35.05
C ASN A 62 34.98 -44.55 -34.78
N GLY A 63 33.75 -44.06 -34.56
CA GLY A 63 33.48 -42.68 -34.17
C GLY A 63 33.21 -42.55 -32.67
N VAL A 64 33.32 -41.33 -32.13
CA VAL A 64 32.93 -41.04 -30.74
C VAL A 64 31.42 -41.29 -30.58
N CYS A 65 31.03 -42.10 -29.60
CA CYS A 65 29.63 -42.44 -29.34
C CYS A 65 28.78 -41.17 -29.08
N ARG A 66 27.77 -40.91 -29.93
CA ARG A 66 26.86 -39.76 -29.80
C ARG A 66 25.64 -40.02 -28.91
N ALA A 67 25.48 -41.21 -28.33
CA ALA A 67 24.29 -41.57 -27.55
C ALA A 67 24.02 -40.60 -26.39
N LYS A 68 25.05 -40.23 -25.62
CA LYS A 68 24.93 -39.27 -24.51
C LYS A 68 24.60 -37.84 -24.96
N ALA A 69 25.06 -37.44 -26.15
CA ALA A 69 24.74 -36.14 -26.74
C ALA A 69 23.27 -36.11 -27.18
N ARG A 70 22.82 -37.13 -27.92
CA ARG A 70 21.43 -37.28 -28.35
C ARG A 70 20.47 -37.32 -27.17
N HIS A 71 20.82 -38.04 -26.10
CA HIS A 71 20.01 -38.06 -24.88
C HIS A 71 19.84 -36.66 -24.27
N ARG A 72 20.92 -35.87 -24.15
CA ARG A 72 20.83 -34.48 -23.65
C ARG A 72 20.00 -33.57 -24.56
N ASP A 73 20.14 -33.72 -25.88
CA ASP A 73 19.38 -32.93 -26.85
C ASP A 73 17.88 -33.24 -26.79
N ILE A 74 17.50 -34.52 -26.62
CA ILE A 74 16.12 -34.94 -26.36
C ILE A 74 15.58 -34.33 -25.06
N GLN A 75 16.38 -34.30 -23.98
CA GLN A 75 15.96 -33.66 -22.73
C GLN A 75 15.79 -32.14 -22.88
N ARG A 76 16.69 -31.46 -23.61
CA ARG A 76 16.60 -30.03 -23.93
C ARG A 76 15.41 -29.67 -24.81
N ALA A 77 15.07 -30.52 -25.78
CA ALA A 77 13.90 -30.36 -26.63
C ALA A 77 12.59 -30.45 -25.82
N LYS A 78 12.54 -31.34 -24.82
CA LYS A 78 11.45 -31.45 -23.84
C LYS A 78 11.41 -30.31 -22.80
N GLY A 79 12.27 -29.29 -22.92
CA GLY A 79 12.37 -28.16 -21.99
C GLY A 79 13.16 -28.44 -20.70
N ARG A 80 13.65 -29.66 -20.49
CA ARG A 80 14.46 -30.05 -19.32
C ARG A 80 15.93 -29.67 -19.54
N GLN A 81 16.70 -29.52 -18.46
CA GLN A 81 18.14 -29.16 -18.53
C GLN A 81 18.45 -27.84 -19.27
N ARG A 82 17.49 -26.90 -19.31
CA ARG A 82 17.64 -25.55 -19.89
C ARG A 82 17.96 -24.46 -18.87
N GLY A 83 17.72 -24.72 -17.59
CA GLY A 83 17.95 -23.77 -16.49
C GLY A 83 19.37 -23.81 -15.94
N HIS A 84 19.70 -22.84 -15.10
CA HIS A 84 20.92 -22.88 -14.30
C HIS A 84 20.92 -24.10 -13.37
N GLY A 85 22.07 -24.76 -13.20
CA GLY A 85 22.20 -25.85 -12.24
C GLY A 85 22.04 -25.41 -10.78
N ASN A 86 22.11 -26.36 -9.85
CA ASN A 86 22.04 -26.08 -8.41
C ASN A 86 23.20 -25.15 -7.98
N ARG A 87 22.89 -23.89 -7.64
CA ARG A 87 23.85 -22.89 -7.13
C ARG A 87 23.89 -22.91 -5.59
N LYS A 88 25.02 -23.30 -5.01
CA LYS A 88 25.31 -23.20 -3.56
C LYS A 88 25.80 -21.78 -3.22
N GLY A 89 25.36 -21.19 -2.11
CA GLY A 89 25.76 -19.84 -1.67
C GLY A 89 24.61 -18.98 -1.09
N THR A 90 24.94 -17.76 -0.64
CA THR A 90 24.00 -16.78 -0.07
C THR A 90 23.07 -16.18 -1.14
N LEU A 91 21.96 -15.55 -0.75
CA LEU A 91 20.96 -14.95 -1.66
C LEU A 91 21.60 -13.99 -2.69
N LYS A 92 22.56 -13.17 -2.25
CA LYS A 92 23.27 -12.20 -3.10
C LYS A 92 24.19 -12.87 -4.13
N ALA A 93 24.68 -14.07 -3.85
CA ALA A 93 25.46 -14.86 -4.82
C ALA A 93 24.58 -15.48 -5.92
N ARG A 94 23.27 -15.64 -5.65
CA ARG A 94 22.31 -16.18 -6.63
C ARG A 94 21.71 -15.11 -7.53
N THR A 95 21.48 -13.92 -6.98
CA THR A 95 20.89 -12.77 -7.68
C THR A 95 21.59 -11.49 -7.28
N ASP A 96 22.00 -10.73 -8.29
CA ASP A 96 22.64 -9.43 -8.10
C ASP A 96 21.63 -8.39 -7.54
N PRO A 97 21.97 -7.64 -6.47
CA PRO A 97 21.08 -6.64 -5.87
C PRO A 97 20.59 -5.56 -6.84
N LYS A 98 21.39 -5.18 -7.85
CA LYS A 98 20.98 -4.20 -8.86
C LYS A 98 19.94 -4.81 -9.79
N THR A 99 20.08 -6.07 -10.19
CA THR A 99 19.06 -6.77 -11.00
C THR A 99 17.73 -6.93 -10.27
N THR A 100 17.74 -7.23 -8.96
CA THR A 100 16.51 -7.34 -8.17
C THR A 100 15.82 -5.98 -8.00
N TRP A 101 16.58 -4.90 -7.81
CA TRP A 101 16.02 -3.55 -7.80
C TRP A 101 15.42 -3.15 -9.15
N ILE A 102 16.13 -3.40 -10.27
CA ILE A 102 15.63 -3.11 -11.62
C ILE A 102 14.32 -3.85 -11.90
N THR A 103 14.27 -5.15 -11.60
CA THR A 103 13.07 -5.97 -11.82
C THR A 103 11.90 -5.49 -10.97
N LYS A 104 12.13 -5.17 -9.70
CA LYS A 104 11.13 -4.57 -8.80
C LYS A 104 10.58 -3.24 -9.34
N ILE A 105 11.46 -2.32 -9.74
CA ILE A 105 11.05 -1.00 -10.25
C ILE A 105 10.29 -1.12 -11.56
N ARG A 106 10.72 -2.00 -12.48
CA ARG A 106 9.99 -2.26 -13.73
C ARG A 106 8.58 -2.78 -13.46
N ALA A 107 8.44 -3.69 -12.50
CA ALA A 107 7.12 -4.19 -12.10
C ALA A 107 6.22 -3.09 -11.52
N LEU A 108 6.76 -2.24 -10.64
CA LEU A 108 6.01 -1.10 -10.05
C LEU A 108 5.60 -0.07 -11.11
N ARG A 109 6.51 0.29 -12.02
CA ARG A 109 6.22 1.24 -13.11
C ARG A 109 5.19 0.71 -14.09
N LYS A 110 5.24 -0.59 -14.42
CA LYS A 110 4.23 -1.23 -15.27
C LYS A 110 2.83 -1.07 -14.67
N VAL A 111 2.70 -1.32 -13.36
CA VAL A 111 1.43 -1.17 -12.64
C VAL A 111 0.95 0.28 -12.64
N LEU A 112 1.85 1.26 -12.43
CA LEU A 112 1.49 2.68 -12.50
C LEU A 112 1.00 3.10 -13.89
N VAL A 113 1.63 2.60 -14.95
CA VAL A 113 1.19 2.86 -16.33
C VAL A 113 -0.18 2.23 -16.59
N GLU A 114 -0.39 0.98 -16.15
CA GLU A 114 -1.70 0.31 -16.24
C GLU A 114 -2.80 1.09 -15.51
N MET A 115 -2.56 1.51 -14.26
CA MET A 115 -3.49 2.31 -13.47
C MET A 115 -3.82 3.65 -14.15
N ARG A 116 -2.81 4.33 -14.70
CA ARG A 116 -3.00 5.60 -15.44
C ARG A 116 -3.85 5.38 -16.68
N ASN A 117 -3.57 4.34 -17.47
CA ASN A 117 -4.31 4.06 -18.70
C ASN A 117 -5.77 3.66 -18.41
N LYS A 118 -6.01 2.96 -17.29
CA LYS A 118 -7.35 2.66 -16.77
C LYS A 118 -8.05 3.87 -16.14
N LYS A 119 -7.37 5.01 -15.98
CA LYS A 119 -7.84 6.20 -15.26
C LYS A 119 -8.21 5.94 -13.80
N GLU A 120 -7.57 4.95 -13.17
CA GLU A 120 -7.68 4.70 -11.72
C GLU A 120 -6.92 5.75 -10.90
N ILE A 121 -5.93 6.41 -11.53
CA ILE A 121 -5.12 7.49 -10.95
C ILE A 121 -5.09 8.69 -11.89
N ASP A 122 -5.03 9.89 -11.33
CA ASP A 122 -4.84 11.11 -12.09
C ASP A 122 -3.37 11.29 -12.54
N ILE A 123 -3.15 12.15 -13.53
CA ILE A 123 -1.83 12.48 -14.10
C ILE A 123 -0.89 13.07 -13.02
N SER A 124 -1.41 13.92 -12.13
CA SER A 124 -0.64 14.49 -11.02
C SER A 124 -0.19 13.42 -10.02
N ASP A 125 -1.10 12.50 -9.69
CA ASP A 125 -0.84 11.41 -8.75
C ASP A 125 0.18 10.42 -9.32
N TYR A 126 0.06 10.10 -10.62
CA TYR A 126 1.03 9.28 -11.34
C TYR A 126 2.46 9.83 -11.20
N GLY A 127 2.66 11.14 -11.40
CA GLY A 127 3.98 11.77 -11.29
C GLY A 127 4.61 11.59 -9.91
N THR A 128 3.81 11.79 -8.86
CA THR A 128 4.26 11.67 -7.47
C THR A 128 4.57 10.23 -7.10
N LEU A 129 3.68 9.29 -7.46
CA LEU A 129 3.87 7.87 -7.20
C LEU A 129 5.07 7.30 -7.98
N TYR A 130 5.31 7.80 -9.19
CA TYR A 130 6.48 7.41 -9.99
C TYR A 130 7.80 7.83 -9.32
N LEU A 131 7.87 9.06 -8.79
CA LEU A 131 9.05 9.54 -8.05
C LEU A 131 9.26 8.75 -6.75
N ARG A 132 8.19 8.46 -6.00
CA ARG A 132 8.24 7.60 -4.79
C ARG A 132 8.73 6.19 -5.11
N ALA A 133 8.25 5.60 -6.21
CA ALA A 133 8.74 4.31 -6.67
C ALA A 133 10.23 4.35 -7.02
N LYS A 134 10.69 5.38 -7.74
CA LYS A 134 12.11 5.60 -8.05
C LYS A 134 12.97 5.69 -6.78
N GLY A 135 12.44 6.30 -5.71
CA GLY A 135 13.06 6.39 -4.39
C GLY A 135 12.98 5.12 -3.53
N ASN A 136 12.51 3.98 -4.08
CA ASN A 136 12.36 2.70 -3.36
C ASN A 136 11.38 2.76 -2.16
N PHE A 137 10.44 3.71 -2.14
CA PHE A 137 9.42 3.83 -1.09
C PHE A 137 8.51 2.60 -1.00
N PHE A 138 8.08 2.08 -2.16
CA PHE A 138 7.21 0.91 -2.21
C PHE A 138 7.99 -0.38 -2.02
N ARG A 139 7.44 -1.28 -1.19
CA ARG A 139 8.07 -2.57 -0.87
C ARG A 139 7.75 -3.64 -1.92
N ASN A 140 6.52 -3.63 -2.42
CA ASN A 140 5.99 -4.56 -3.41
C ASN A 140 4.80 -3.90 -4.16
N LYS A 141 4.22 -4.61 -5.14
CA LYS A 141 3.03 -4.14 -5.89
C LYS A 141 1.83 -3.86 -4.98
N LYS A 142 1.62 -4.66 -3.94
CA LYS A 142 0.48 -4.52 -3.03
C LYS A 142 0.56 -3.23 -2.22
N HIS A 143 1.74 -2.88 -1.71
CA HIS A 143 1.97 -1.62 -0.99
C HIS A 143 1.68 -0.42 -1.90
N LEU A 144 2.04 -0.47 -3.19
CA LEU A 144 1.67 0.54 -4.18
C LEU A 144 0.14 0.62 -4.36
N GLN A 145 -0.54 -0.53 -4.47
CA GLN A 145 -2.00 -0.61 -4.60
C GLN A 145 -2.74 -0.07 -3.37
N GLU A 146 -2.22 -0.32 -2.17
CA GLU A 146 -2.78 0.21 -0.92
C GLU A 146 -2.58 1.74 -0.81
N ASP A 147 -1.44 2.26 -1.26
CA ASP A 147 -1.15 3.71 -1.30
C ASP A 147 -1.96 4.44 -2.39
N THR A 148 -2.32 3.76 -3.48
CA THR A 148 -3.16 4.31 -4.56
C THR A 148 -4.65 4.23 -4.24
N ASN A 149 -5.11 3.15 -3.61
CA ASN A 149 -6.45 3.05 -3.02
C ASN A 149 -6.62 3.91 -1.76
N TYR A 150 -5.66 4.81 -1.48
CA TYR A 150 -5.76 5.76 -0.39
C TYR A 150 -6.86 6.77 -0.68
N SER A 151 -8.08 6.43 -0.25
CA SER A 151 -9.19 7.38 -0.19
C SER A 151 -8.75 8.56 0.67
N ILE A 152 -8.54 9.72 0.03
CA ILE A 152 -8.14 10.93 0.72
C ILE A 152 -9.24 11.28 1.71
N LYS A 153 -8.93 11.16 3.00
CA LYS A 153 -9.85 11.55 4.07
C LYS A 153 -10.20 13.04 3.89
N TYR A 154 -11.46 13.39 4.17
CA TYR A 154 -11.93 14.78 4.11
C TYR A 154 -10.97 15.75 4.82
N ARG A 155 -10.81 16.96 4.29
CA ARG A 155 -9.89 18.00 4.82
C ARG A 155 -9.95 18.14 6.35
N ARG A 156 -11.15 18.34 6.93
CA ARG A 156 -11.33 18.50 8.38
C ARG A 156 -11.00 17.24 9.21
N ARG A 157 -10.99 16.05 8.59
CA ARG A 157 -10.55 14.81 9.23
C ARG A 157 -9.02 14.74 9.26
N ARG A 158 -8.34 15.17 8.18
CA ARG A 158 -6.87 15.31 8.14
C ARG A 158 -6.37 16.33 9.14
N GLU A 159 -7.06 17.47 9.26
CA GLU A 159 -6.76 18.53 10.25
C GLU A 159 -7.17 18.15 11.69
N ASN A 160 -7.78 16.99 11.94
CA ASN A 160 -8.30 16.59 13.25
C ASN A 160 -9.22 17.65 13.91
N ARG A 161 -10.10 18.26 13.12
CA ARG A 161 -11.08 19.26 13.60
C ARG A 161 -12.49 18.72 13.76
N THR A 162 -12.86 17.71 12.98
CA THR A 162 -14.22 17.14 13.00
C THR A 162 -14.24 15.62 13.07
N ASN A 163 -15.12 15.09 13.92
CA ASN A 163 -15.52 13.69 13.89
C ASN A 163 -16.82 13.56 13.08
N TYR A 164 -16.72 13.09 11.84
CA TYR A 164 -17.86 13.00 10.92
C TYR A 164 -18.95 12.04 11.39
N LYS A 165 -18.61 10.93 12.06
CA LYS A 165 -19.60 9.99 12.60
C LYS A 165 -20.48 10.66 13.66
N LYS A 166 -19.84 11.38 14.60
CA LYS A 166 -20.58 12.16 15.62
C LYS A 166 -21.41 13.28 14.98
N ARG A 167 -20.81 14.03 14.06
CA ARG A 167 -21.50 15.13 13.36
C ARG A 167 -22.74 14.63 12.60
N LEU A 168 -22.63 13.51 11.88
CA LEU A 168 -23.74 12.90 11.16
C LEU A 168 -24.89 12.55 12.12
N ASN A 169 -24.59 11.93 13.26
CA ASN A 169 -25.60 11.58 14.26
C ASN A 169 -26.31 12.82 14.83
N LEU A 170 -25.58 13.92 15.07
CA LEU A 170 -26.18 15.19 15.49
C LEU A 170 -27.08 15.77 14.40
N LEU A 171 -26.63 15.80 13.15
CA LEU A 171 -27.39 16.36 12.02
C LEU A 171 -28.67 15.58 11.70
N LYS A 172 -28.72 14.28 12.00
CA LYS A 172 -29.94 13.46 11.83
C LYS A 172 -31.12 14.00 12.64
N SER A 173 -30.87 14.63 13.79
CA SER A 173 -31.92 15.24 14.61
C SER A 173 -32.56 16.48 13.99
N LYS A 174 -31.90 17.11 13.00
CA LYS A 174 -32.27 18.41 12.40
C LYS A 174 -32.36 19.59 13.39
N ASN A 175 -31.97 19.40 14.65
CA ASN A 175 -31.98 20.45 15.66
C ASN A 175 -30.78 21.39 15.51
N ILE A 176 -30.93 22.62 16.03
CA ILE A 176 -29.83 23.58 16.18
C ILE A 176 -28.78 22.98 17.11
N ARG A 177 -27.50 23.18 16.80
CA ARG A 177 -26.39 22.64 17.59
C ARG A 177 -25.71 23.74 18.37
N MET A 178 -25.57 23.56 19.67
CA MET A 178 -24.72 24.39 20.52
C MET A 178 -23.28 23.85 20.50
N VAL A 179 -22.44 24.43 19.65
CA VAL A 179 -21.04 24.05 19.50
C VAL A 179 -20.21 24.74 20.58
N ILE A 180 -19.54 23.93 21.41
CA ILE A 180 -18.68 24.44 22.49
C ILE A 180 -17.23 24.05 22.23
N ARG A 181 -16.35 25.05 22.16
CA ARG A 181 -14.92 24.88 21.86
C ARG A 181 -14.08 25.55 22.94
N PRO A 182 -13.64 24.78 23.96
CA PRO A 182 -12.63 25.26 24.88
C PRO A 182 -11.27 25.31 24.16
N THR A 183 -10.62 26.47 24.23
CA THR A 183 -9.23 26.69 23.82
C THR A 183 -8.35 26.82 25.06
N ASN A 184 -7.05 27.05 24.89
CA ASN A 184 -6.14 27.21 26.03
C ASN A 184 -6.45 28.47 26.85
N LYS A 185 -6.89 29.55 26.17
CA LYS A 185 -7.11 30.87 26.78
C LYS A 185 -8.59 31.25 26.92
N TYR A 186 -9.42 30.82 25.99
CA TYR A 186 -10.82 31.21 25.89
C TYR A 186 -11.78 30.04 25.67
N ILE A 187 -13.06 30.29 25.86
CA ILE A 187 -14.14 29.34 25.63
C ILE A 187 -15.08 30.00 24.62
N ILE A 188 -15.32 29.29 23.53
CA ILE A 188 -16.18 29.76 22.45
C ILE A 188 -17.44 28.90 22.46
N THR A 189 -18.59 29.55 22.55
CA THR A 189 -19.92 28.93 22.47
C THR A 189 -20.67 29.53 21.28
N GLN A 190 -21.23 28.68 20.43
CA GLN A 190 -21.94 29.10 19.22
C GLN A 190 -23.20 28.28 19.04
N LEU A 191 -24.30 28.92 18.63
CA LEU A 191 -25.46 28.22 18.08
C LEU A 191 -25.35 28.17 16.57
N VAL A 192 -25.40 26.96 16.04
CA VAL A 192 -25.06 26.66 14.67
C VAL A 192 -26.17 25.85 14.00
N GLU A 193 -26.72 26.42 12.94
CA GLU A 193 -27.66 25.78 12.03
C GLU A 193 -26.90 25.15 10.85
N PHE A 194 -27.41 24.03 10.33
CA PHE A 194 -26.83 23.38 9.17
C PHE A 194 -27.45 23.91 7.88
N HIS A 195 -26.61 24.32 6.92
CA HIS A 195 -27.00 24.59 5.54
C HIS A 195 -26.11 23.76 4.60
N PRO A 196 -26.60 23.31 3.43
CA PRO A 196 -25.82 22.52 2.46
C PRO A 196 -24.49 23.17 2.05
N ASP A 197 -24.49 24.50 1.84
CA ASP A 197 -23.30 25.26 1.44
C ASP A 197 -22.31 25.48 2.59
N GLY A 198 -22.77 25.40 3.84
CA GLY A 198 -21.96 25.65 5.03
C GLY A 198 -22.80 25.93 6.28
N ASP A 199 -22.27 25.62 7.45
CA ASP A 199 -22.95 25.91 8.71
C ASP A 199 -23.15 27.42 8.92
N LYS A 200 -24.37 27.86 9.27
CA LYS A 200 -24.70 29.25 9.61
C LYS A 200 -24.67 29.44 11.12
N ILE A 201 -24.01 30.49 11.60
CA ILE A 201 -23.93 30.81 13.03
C ILE A 201 -25.06 31.79 13.36
N LEU A 202 -25.97 31.39 14.24
CA LEU A 202 -27.08 32.22 14.71
C LEU A 202 -26.63 33.13 15.85
N VAL A 203 -25.88 32.57 16.80
CA VAL A 203 -25.38 33.27 17.98
C VAL A 203 -23.96 32.84 18.28
N SER A 204 -23.14 33.79 18.72
CA SER A 204 -21.82 33.51 19.27
C SER A 204 -21.59 34.24 20.59
N ALA A 205 -20.91 33.57 21.52
CA ALA A 205 -20.33 34.18 22.69
C ALA A 205 -18.90 33.65 22.91
N ASN A 206 -18.01 34.55 23.30
CA ASN A 206 -16.64 34.23 23.64
C ASN A 206 -16.34 34.67 25.09
N SER A 207 -15.57 33.90 25.84
CA SER A 207 -15.21 34.25 27.22
C SER A 207 -14.40 35.53 27.34
N ASN A 208 -13.78 36.00 26.26
CA ASN A 208 -13.18 37.33 26.24
C ASN A 208 -14.21 38.47 26.43
N GLU A 209 -15.48 38.26 26.06
CA GLU A 209 -16.56 39.25 26.28
C GLU A 209 -16.87 39.44 27.76
N LEU A 210 -16.63 38.42 28.60
CA LEU A 210 -16.89 38.47 30.04
C LEU A 210 -16.03 39.54 30.74
N LYS A 211 -14.87 39.90 30.18
CA LYS A 211 -14.04 40.99 30.71
C LYS A 211 -14.80 42.31 30.77
N LYS A 212 -15.67 42.57 29.79
CA LYS A 212 -16.53 43.77 29.78
C LYS A 212 -17.56 43.75 30.91
N GLN A 213 -17.87 42.57 31.45
CA GLN A 213 -18.86 42.34 32.50
C GLN A 213 -18.22 42.24 33.90
N GLY A 214 -16.92 42.55 34.03
CA GLY A 214 -16.19 42.52 35.30
C GLY A 214 -15.42 41.22 35.57
N TRP A 215 -15.33 40.30 34.61
CA TRP A 215 -14.56 39.07 34.77
C TRP A 215 -13.05 39.28 34.58
N ASN A 216 -12.34 39.49 35.69
CA ASN A 216 -10.89 39.74 35.69
C ASN A 216 -10.03 38.48 35.94
N ILE A 217 -10.64 37.29 35.98
CA ILE A 217 -9.95 36.00 36.19
C ILE A 217 -9.66 35.35 34.81
N SER A 218 -8.94 34.23 34.81
CA SER A 218 -8.76 33.38 33.62
C SER A 218 -10.09 33.09 32.92
N CYS A 219 -10.11 33.34 31.60
CA CYS A 219 -11.26 33.13 30.73
C CYS A 219 -11.39 31.67 30.23
N SER A 220 -10.55 30.76 30.72
CA SER A 220 -10.58 29.34 30.35
C SER A 220 -10.92 28.41 31.50
N ASN A 221 -11.35 28.90 32.67
CA ASN A 221 -11.74 28.06 33.81
C ASN A 221 -13.21 27.57 33.74
N THR A 222 -13.67 26.78 34.72
CA THR A 222 -15.05 26.26 34.75
C THR A 222 -16.10 27.34 34.98
N PRO A 223 -15.92 28.35 35.87
CA PRO A 223 -16.88 29.44 36.00
C PRO A 223 -17.02 30.29 34.73
N ALA A 224 -15.90 30.60 34.05
CA ALA A 224 -15.95 31.30 32.76
C ALA A 224 -16.67 30.49 31.68
N ALA A 225 -16.58 29.15 31.73
CA ALA A 225 -17.35 28.28 30.84
C ALA A 225 -18.84 28.42 31.09
N TYR A 226 -19.26 28.38 32.36
CA TYR A 226 -20.64 28.56 32.76
C TYR A 226 -21.18 29.93 32.32
N LEU A 227 -20.46 31.01 32.64
CA LEU A 227 -20.87 32.36 32.29
C LEU A 227 -20.94 32.59 30.77
N THR A 228 -20.04 31.99 29.99
CA THR A 228 -20.15 32.05 28.50
C THR A 228 -21.31 31.26 27.94
N GLY A 229 -21.64 30.13 28.56
CA GLY A 229 -22.85 29.37 28.26
C GLY A 229 -24.11 30.20 28.52
N PHE A 230 -24.18 30.80 29.70
CA PHE A 230 -25.29 31.66 30.14
C PHE A 230 -25.47 32.88 29.23
N LEU A 231 -24.37 33.57 28.90
CA LEU A 231 -24.38 34.69 27.96
C LEU A 231 -24.87 34.28 26.55
N CYS A 232 -24.45 33.11 26.07
CA CYS A 232 -24.91 32.58 24.78
C CYS A 232 -26.41 32.25 24.81
N GLY A 233 -26.89 31.66 25.92
CA GLY A 233 -28.30 31.34 26.12
C GLY A 233 -29.20 32.57 26.12
N LEU A 234 -28.83 33.64 26.84
CA LEU A 234 -29.58 34.90 26.81
C LEU A 234 -29.63 35.53 25.42
N LYS A 235 -28.51 35.53 24.69
CA LYS A 235 -28.47 36.00 23.29
C LYS A 235 -29.37 35.16 22.39
N ALA A 236 -29.46 33.86 22.62
CA ALA A 236 -30.30 32.94 21.85
C ALA A 236 -31.79 33.18 22.06
N ILE A 237 -32.19 33.39 23.32
CA ILE A 237 -33.57 33.70 23.70
C ILE A 237 -34.03 35.01 23.04
N LYS A 238 -33.15 36.01 22.96
CA LYS A 238 -33.43 37.27 22.25
C LYS A 238 -33.75 37.07 20.76
N ILE A 239 -33.26 35.99 20.15
CA ILE A 239 -33.49 35.63 18.74
C ILE A 239 -34.60 34.56 18.63
N SER A 240 -35.28 34.22 19.73
CA SER A 240 -36.39 33.24 19.81
C SER A 240 -35.99 31.77 19.58
N ASN A 241 -34.72 31.42 19.72
CA ASN A 241 -34.27 30.04 19.63
C ASN A 241 -34.06 29.46 21.03
N THR A 242 -34.89 28.50 21.43
CA THR A 242 -34.81 27.86 22.76
C THR A 242 -34.19 26.47 22.72
N ASP A 243 -34.31 25.75 21.61
CA ASP A 243 -34.02 24.32 21.57
C ASP A 243 -32.68 24.05 20.87
N ALA A 244 -31.78 23.34 21.55
CA ALA A 244 -30.47 23.02 20.99
C ALA A 244 -29.90 21.71 21.52
N ILE A 245 -29.04 21.07 20.73
CA ILE A 245 -28.27 19.88 21.13
C ILE A 245 -26.80 20.26 21.30
N LEU A 246 -26.17 19.74 22.36
CA LEU A 246 -24.77 19.99 22.66
C LEU A 246 -23.81 19.31 21.65
N ASP A 247 -22.94 20.09 21.01
CA ASP A 247 -21.84 19.58 20.16
C ASP A 247 -20.46 19.82 20.79
N ILE A 248 -19.93 18.72 21.35
CA ILE A 248 -18.62 18.59 22.00
C ILE A 248 -17.48 18.44 20.94
N GLY A 249 -17.83 18.08 19.71
CA GLY A 249 -16.96 17.66 18.61
C GLY A 249 -16.00 16.52 18.95
N ILE A 250 -14.68 16.78 18.86
CA ILE A 250 -13.65 15.73 19.03
C ILE A 250 -13.36 15.45 20.50
N LYS A 251 -13.67 16.37 21.42
CA LYS A 251 -13.40 16.16 22.84
C LYS A 251 -14.16 14.94 23.35
N LYS A 252 -13.56 14.25 24.33
CA LYS A 252 -14.18 13.12 25.01
C LYS A 252 -15.25 13.65 25.99
N SER A 253 -16.31 12.87 26.18
CA SER A 253 -17.26 13.12 27.26
C SER A 253 -16.57 12.76 28.57
N VAL A 254 -16.37 13.74 29.44
CA VAL A 254 -15.79 13.57 30.78
C VAL A 254 -16.66 14.33 31.76
N LYS A 255 -17.03 13.69 32.88
CA LYS A 255 -17.80 14.31 33.96
C LYS A 255 -17.11 15.57 34.47
N GLY A 256 -17.89 16.62 34.74
CA GLY A 256 -17.37 17.88 35.27
C GLY A 256 -16.51 18.68 34.29
N SER A 257 -16.52 18.35 33.00
CA SER A 257 -15.76 19.10 32.00
C SER A 257 -16.33 20.53 31.80
N LYS A 258 -15.47 21.45 31.35
CA LYS A 258 -15.86 22.84 31.01
C LYS A 258 -17.00 22.91 29.98
N ILE A 259 -17.12 21.88 29.14
CA ILE A 259 -18.14 21.81 28.10
C ILE A 259 -19.52 21.65 28.73
N TYR A 260 -19.63 20.82 29.77
CA TYR A 260 -20.87 20.64 30.52
C TYR A 260 -21.19 21.82 31.44
N ALA A 261 -20.16 22.50 31.98
CA ALA A 261 -20.37 23.76 32.68
C ALA A 261 -21.02 24.83 31.78
N ALA A 262 -20.54 24.96 30.55
CA ALA A 262 -21.14 25.88 29.57
C ALA A 262 -22.53 25.44 29.11
N GLY A 263 -22.76 24.13 28.95
CA GLY A 263 -24.10 23.60 28.68
C GLY A 263 -25.09 23.93 29.80
N LYS A 264 -24.70 23.72 31.07
CA LYS A 264 -25.50 24.05 32.25
C LYS A 264 -25.83 25.53 32.33
N GLY A 265 -24.84 26.41 32.08
CA GLY A 265 -25.09 27.85 32.01
C GLY A 265 -26.13 28.24 30.96
N ALA A 266 -26.15 27.59 29.80
CA ALA A 266 -27.19 27.84 28.79
C ALA A 266 -28.58 27.34 29.20
N VAL A 267 -28.65 26.18 29.87
CA VAL A 267 -29.91 25.66 30.43
C VAL A 267 -30.46 26.61 31.49
N ASP A 268 -29.61 27.06 32.41
CA ASP A 268 -29.99 27.99 33.49
C ASP A 268 -30.36 29.39 32.95
N ALA A 269 -29.95 29.74 31.73
CA ALA A 269 -30.42 30.93 31.02
C ALA A 269 -31.81 30.77 30.41
N GLY A 270 -32.34 29.55 30.26
CA GLY A 270 -33.65 29.25 29.70
C GLY A 270 -33.65 28.42 28.41
N MET A 271 -32.49 27.92 27.97
CA MET A 271 -32.42 27.03 26.78
C MET A 271 -32.83 25.60 27.13
N LYS A 272 -33.56 24.94 26.21
CA LYS A 272 -33.87 23.51 26.30
C LYS A 272 -32.76 22.70 25.64
N ILE A 273 -31.82 22.21 26.45
CA ILE A 273 -30.72 21.34 26.02
C ILE A 273 -30.78 20.03 26.83
N PRO A 274 -30.83 18.86 26.18
CA PRO A 274 -30.86 17.58 26.88
C PRO A 274 -29.51 17.32 27.57
N LEU A 275 -29.48 17.41 28.89
CA LEU A 275 -28.32 17.16 29.76
C LEU A 275 -28.75 16.35 30.98
N SER A 276 -27.94 15.35 31.35
CA SER A 276 -28.12 14.58 32.57
C SER A 276 -27.32 15.19 33.72
N ASP A 277 -27.91 15.29 34.91
CA ASP A 277 -27.29 15.92 36.09
C ASP A 277 -26.01 15.21 36.54
N GLU A 278 -25.90 13.89 36.34
CA GLU A 278 -24.73 13.09 36.74
C GLU A 278 -23.41 13.54 36.09
N ILE A 279 -23.49 14.15 34.90
CA ILE A 279 -22.33 14.55 34.10
C ILE A 279 -21.87 15.96 34.46
N LEU A 280 -22.73 16.75 35.10
CA LEU A 280 -22.46 18.14 35.43
C LEU A 280 -21.34 18.26 36.47
N PRO A 281 -20.57 19.37 36.46
CA PRO A 281 -19.65 19.69 37.54
C PRO A 281 -20.41 20.09 38.81
N ASP A 282 -19.82 19.82 39.97
CA ASP A 282 -20.37 20.24 41.27
C ASP A 282 -20.60 21.76 41.31
N GLU A 283 -21.65 22.20 42.01
CA GLU A 283 -22.00 23.62 42.11
C GLU A 283 -20.87 24.48 42.69
N LYS A 284 -20.15 23.95 43.69
CA LYS A 284 -18.97 24.59 44.27
C LYS A 284 -17.92 24.90 43.20
N ARG A 285 -17.76 24.03 42.20
CA ARG A 285 -16.82 24.20 41.09
C ARG A 285 -17.35 25.14 40.01
N LEU A 286 -18.67 25.18 39.79
CA LEU A 286 -19.31 26.10 38.85
C LEU A 286 -19.17 27.56 39.30
N LYS A 287 -19.38 27.83 40.58
CA LYS A 287 -19.26 29.18 41.16
C LYS A 287 -17.80 29.61 41.40
N GLY A 288 -16.84 28.70 41.29
CA GLY A 288 -15.42 28.99 41.46
C GLY A 288 -14.89 28.84 42.89
N GLY A 289 -15.66 28.20 43.79
CA GLY A 289 -15.26 27.95 45.18
C GLY A 289 -14.09 26.98 45.34
N THR A 290 -13.66 26.30 44.28
CA THR A 290 -12.39 25.54 44.26
C THR A 290 -11.17 26.42 43.95
N ILE A 291 -11.38 27.64 43.45
CA ILE A 291 -10.30 28.57 43.09
C ILE A 291 -10.01 29.48 44.29
N SER A 292 -11.03 30.23 44.72
CA SER A 292 -10.95 31.12 45.88
C SER A 292 -12.36 31.63 46.24
N GLU A 293 -12.54 32.11 47.46
CA GLU A 293 -13.79 32.79 47.86
C GLU A 293 -13.99 34.11 47.11
N SER A 294 -12.90 34.81 46.78
CA SER A 294 -12.95 36.01 45.95
C SER A 294 -13.50 35.74 44.55
N ALA A 295 -13.22 34.56 43.98
CA ALA A 295 -13.73 34.18 42.66
C ALA A 295 -15.26 33.98 42.68
N VAL A 296 -15.83 33.52 43.80
CA VAL A 296 -17.29 33.37 43.98
C VAL A 296 -17.97 34.74 43.95
N LYS A 297 -17.43 35.72 44.68
CA LYS A 297 -17.95 37.09 44.68
C LYS A 297 -17.91 37.72 43.28
N ILE A 298 -16.78 37.56 42.57
CA ILE A 298 -16.62 38.07 41.19
C ILE A 298 -17.59 37.36 40.23
N PHE A 299 -17.82 36.05 40.41
CA PHE A 299 -18.76 35.28 39.60
C PHE A 299 -20.20 35.79 39.76
N GLU A 300 -20.66 35.99 40.99
CA GLU A 300 -22.00 36.50 41.29
C GLU A 300 -22.20 37.91 40.74
N GLN A 301 -21.22 38.80 40.94
CA GLN A 301 -21.24 40.14 40.38
C GLN A 301 -21.32 40.11 38.84
N THR A 302 -20.49 39.29 38.19
CA THR A 302 -20.47 39.16 36.73
C THR A 302 -21.79 38.60 36.20
N LEU A 303 -22.37 37.61 36.89
CA LEU A 303 -23.66 37.01 36.52
C LEU A 303 -24.79 38.04 36.59
N ASN A 304 -24.82 38.87 37.63
CA ASN A 304 -25.80 39.94 37.79
C ASN A 304 -25.63 41.03 36.72
N ASN A 305 -24.39 41.41 36.40
CA ASN A 305 -24.10 42.35 35.30
C ASN A 305 -24.63 41.83 33.96
N ILE A 306 -24.40 40.53 33.68
CA ILE A 306 -24.91 39.89 32.47
C ILE A 306 -26.45 39.92 32.47
N LYS A 307 -27.12 39.52 33.54
CA LYS A 307 -28.60 39.56 33.61
C LYS A 307 -29.15 40.97 33.36
N ASN A 308 -28.57 41.97 34.03
CA ASN A 308 -28.97 43.38 33.89
C ASN A 308 -28.76 43.91 32.47
N SER A 309 -27.80 43.37 31.72
CA SER A 309 -27.55 43.78 30.32
C SER A 309 -28.60 43.28 29.32
N PHE A 310 -29.39 42.27 29.68
CA PHE A 310 -30.44 41.69 28.82
C PHE A 310 -31.86 41.90 29.34
N SER A 311 -32.03 42.42 30.56
CA SER A 311 -33.34 42.79 31.12
C SER A 311 -33.84 44.18 30.70
N LYS A 312 -32.99 44.96 30.02
CA LYS A 312 -33.34 46.20 29.32
C LYS A 312 -33.65 45.90 27.86
#